data_AF-A0A1H0DFT0-F1
#
_entry.id   AF-A0A1H0DFT0-F1
#
_cell.length_a   1.000
_cell.length_b   1.000
_cell.length_c   1.000
_cell.angle_alpha   90.00
_cell.angle_beta   90.00
_cell.angle_gamma   90.00
#
_symmetry.space_group_name_H-M   'P 1'
#
loop_
_entity.id
_entity.type
_entity.pdbx_description
1 polymer ?
#
loop_
_entity_poly.entity_id
_entity_poly.type
_entity_poly.pdbx_seq_one_letter_code
_entity_poly.pdbx_strand_id
1 'polypeptide(L)'
;MTIAKKDKIRITLNQHELSMLLLVAQFMKGATKQALINTEGKEKGKQLYSDFKSAIKNLKSVAKSLDSEDGETEINLTNQEGFMLQQFLLGYLKQVAREQPSGEDDLINTAILEGIHDKLIKGVTVYV
;
A
#
# COMPACT_ATOMS: atom_id res chain seq x y z
N MET A 1 -29.63 11.55 -10.86
CA MET A 1 -28.58 10.65 -11.41
C MET A 1 -27.94 9.94 -10.23
N THR A 2 -28.14 8.63 -10.15
CA THR A 2 -27.57 7.78 -9.10
C THR A 2 -26.10 7.56 -9.44
N ILE A 3 -25.20 8.24 -8.72
CA ILE A 3 -23.75 8.08 -8.90
C ILE A 3 -23.41 6.63 -8.55
N ALA A 4 -22.87 5.90 -9.52
CA ALA A 4 -22.46 4.50 -9.38
C ALA A 4 -21.54 4.34 -8.15
N LYS A 5 -21.72 3.22 -7.44
CA LYS A 5 -20.96 2.91 -6.23
C LYS A 5 -19.47 2.89 -6.56
N LYS A 6 -18.71 3.58 -5.70
CA LYS A 6 -17.25 3.54 -5.51
C LYS A 6 -16.56 2.36 -6.20
N ASP A 7 -15.86 2.67 -7.28
CA ASP A 7 -14.94 1.76 -7.96
C ASP A 7 -13.92 1.19 -6.97
N LYS A 8 -13.78 -0.14 -6.96
CA LYS A 8 -12.82 -0.86 -6.10
C LYS A 8 -11.70 -1.47 -6.93
N ILE A 9 -10.54 -1.67 -6.31
CA ILE A 9 -9.44 -2.48 -6.83
C ILE A 9 -9.34 -3.72 -5.97
N ARG A 10 -9.23 -4.88 -6.64
CA ARG A 10 -8.95 -6.16 -6.01
C ARG A 10 -7.50 -6.55 -6.23
N ILE A 11 -6.80 -6.90 -5.16
CA ILE A 11 -5.46 -7.49 -5.18
C ILE A 11 -5.43 -8.76 -4.34
N THR A 12 -4.52 -9.69 -4.65
CA THR A 12 -4.21 -10.82 -3.78
C THR A 12 -2.82 -10.64 -3.19
N LEU A 13 -2.67 -10.84 -1.88
CA LEU A 13 -1.38 -10.83 -1.19
C LEU A 13 -1.25 -12.10 -0.34
N ASN A 14 -0.06 -12.68 -0.28
CA ASN A 14 0.24 -13.71 0.71
C ASN A 14 0.57 -13.09 2.08
N GLN A 15 0.68 -13.91 3.13
CA GLN A 15 0.95 -13.43 4.48
C GLN A 15 2.27 -12.66 4.61
N HIS A 16 3.32 -13.11 3.91
CA HIS A 16 4.63 -12.47 3.96
C HIS A 16 4.61 -11.07 3.32
N GLU A 17 4.01 -10.96 2.12
CA GLU A 17 3.79 -9.69 1.41
C GLU A 17 2.96 -8.72 2.26
N LEU A 18 1.86 -9.20 2.85
CA LEU A 18 1.01 -8.39 3.70
C LEU A 18 1.74 -7.89 4.95
N SER A 19 2.53 -8.77 5.58
CA SER A 19 3.32 -8.41 6.76
C SER A 19 4.39 -7.38 6.42
N MET A 20 5.09 -7.57 5.30
CA MET A 20 6.12 -6.64 4.83
C MET A 20 5.53 -5.26 4.52
N LEU A 21 4.42 -5.21 3.78
CA LEU A 21 3.72 -3.96 3.46
C LEU A 21 3.29 -3.21 4.74
N LEU A 22 2.73 -3.94 5.72
CA LEU A 22 2.31 -3.37 6.99
C LEU A 22 3.48 -2.87 7.84
N LEU A 23 4.60 -3.59 7.84
CA LEU A 23 5.82 -3.23 8.55
C LEU A 23 6.40 -1.90 8.02
N VAL A 24 6.60 -1.82 6.70
CA VAL A 24 7.17 -0.62 6.06
C VAL A 24 6.23 0.58 6.22
N ALA A 25 4.92 0.38 6.05
CA ALA A 25 3.92 1.43 6.27
C ALA A 25 3.90 1.95 7.72
N GLN A 26 4.17 1.09 8.70
CA GLN A 26 4.27 1.50 10.09
C GLN A 26 5.50 2.38 10.35
N PHE A 27 6.66 1.99 9.85
CA PHE A 27 7.90 2.77 10.01
C PHE A 27 7.84 4.11 9.29
N MET A 28 7.32 4.12 8.06
CA MET A 28 7.29 5.31 7.21
C MET A 28 6.14 6.26 7.52
N LYS A 29 5.22 5.89 8.43
CA LYS A 29 3.98 6.62 8.73
C LYS A 29 4.17 8.14 8.96
N GLY A 30 5.23 8.53 9.66
CA GLY A 30 5.55 9.93 9.93
C GLY A 30 6.07 10.66 8.69
N ALA A 31 7.04 10.05 8.00
CA ALA A 31 7.65 10.57 6.79
C ALA A 31 6.62 10.73 5.66
N THR A 32 5.74 9.73 5.45
CA THR A 32 4.67 9.77 4.44
C THR A 32 3.72 10.95 4.68
N LYS A 33 3.32 11.22 5.93
CA LYS A 33 2.46 12.36 6.24
C LYS A 33 3.12 13.68 5.85
N GLN A 34 4.38 13.85 6.23
CA GLN A 34 5.10 15.09 5.97
C GLN A 34 5.37 15.29 4.46
N ALA A 35 5.73 14.22 3.76
CA ALA A 35 5.92 14.23 2.31
C ALA A 35 4.65 14.66 1.55
N LEU A 36 3.49 14.10 1.94
CA LEU A 36 2.21 14.49 1.35
C LEU A 36 1.86 15.96 1.61
N ILE A 37 2.09 16.45 2.83
CA ILE A 37 1.87 17.86 3.18
C ILE A 37 2.80 18.78 2.39
N ASN A 38 4.07 18.41 2.24
CA ASN A 38 5.06 19.21 1.53
C ASN A 38 4.78 19.28 0.02
N THR A 39 4.26 18.19 -0.56
CA THR A 39 4.03 18.08 -2.01
C THR A 39 2.67 18.66 -2.42
N GLU A 40 1.62 18.39 -1.64
CA GLU A 40 0.23 18.68 -2.01
C GLU A 40 -0.38 19.84 -1.20
N GLY A 41 0.38 20.39 -0.24
CA GLY A 41 -0.11 21.38 0.70
C GLY A 41 -0.82 20.77 1.92
N LYS A 42 -1.02 21.59 2.95
CA LYS A 42 -1.46 21.14 4.29
C LYS A 42 -2.83 20.46 4.30
N GLU A 43 -3.81 21.00 3.59
CA GLU A 43 -5.19 20.45 3.59
C GLU A 43 -5.28 19.17 2.76
N LYS A 44 -4.88 19.24 1.49
CA LYS A 44 -4.90 18.10 0.57
C LYS A 44 -3.98 16.98 1.03
N GLY A 45 -2.78 17.29 1.52
CA GLY A 45 -1.85 16.30 2.06
C GLY A 45 -2.39 15.56 3.29
N LYS A 46 -3.15 16.23 4.16
CA LYS A 46 -3.85 15.57 5.29
C LYS A 46 -4.97 14.65 4.81
N GLN A 47 -5.72 15.04 3.78
CA GLN A 47 -6.77 14.20 3.20
C GLN A 47 -6.19 12.92 2.59
N LEU A 48 -5.18 13.05 1.73
CA LEU A 48 -4.48 11.90 1.12
C LEU A 48 -3.86 10.99 2.19
N TYR A 49 -3.32 11.56 3.26
CA TYR A 49 -2.82 10.77 4.37
C TYR A 49 -3.94 10.04 5.14
N SER A 50 -5.15 10.57 5.17
CA SER A 50 -6.31 9.88 5.72
C SER A 50 -6.68 8.66 4.88
N ASP A 51 -6.67 8.81 3.55
CA ASP A 51 -6.92 7.71 2.62
C ASP A 51 -5.85 6.61 2.74
N PHE A 52 -4.58 7.00 2.85
CA PHE A 52 -3.47 6.07 3.17
C PHE A 52 -3.73 5.30 4.47
N LYS A 53 -4.10 5.98 5.56
CA LYS A 53 -4.42 5.30 6.83
C LYS A 53 -5.61 4.36 6.70
N SER A 54 -6.61 4.71 5.87
CA SER A 54 -7.76 3.85 5.60
C SER A 54 -7.31 2.55 4.91
N ALA A 55 -6.45 2.67 3.88
CA ALA A 55 -5.87 1.54 3.19
C ALA A 55 -5.11 0.61 4.15
N ILE A 56 -4.23 1.16 5.01
CA ILE A 56 -3.49 0.40 6.02
C ILE A 56 -4.44 -0.26 7.03
N LYS A 57 -5.50 0.42 7.45
CA LYS A 57 -6.50 -0.17 8.37
C LYS A 57 -7.19 -1.38 7.73
N ASN A 58 -7.53 -1.29 6.45
CA ASN A 58 -8.15 -2.38 5.70
C ASN A 58 -7.19 -3.58 5.61
N LEU A 59 -5.93 -3.36 5.22
CA LEU A 59 -4.88 -4.38 5.21
C LEU A 59 -4.69 -5.06 6.58
N LYS A 60 -4.69 -4.28 7.67
CA LYS A 60 -4.63 -4.83 9.04
C LYS A 60 -5.84 -5.66 9.41
N SER A 61 -7.03 -5.31 8.92
CA SER A 61 -8.24 -6.10 9.15
C SER A 61 -8.13 -7.46 8.47
N VAL A 62 -7.63 -7.48 7.23
CA VAL A 62 -7.42 -8.70 6.45
C VAL A 62 -6.31 -9.57 7.07
N ALA A 63 -5.22 -8.97 7.53
CA ALA A 63 -4.13 -9.70 8.20
C ALA A 63 -4.58 -10.41 9.49
N LYS A 64 -5.61 -9.88 10.18
CA LYS A 64 -6.16 -10.50 11.40
C LYS A 64 -7.10 -11.67 11.12
N SER A 65 -7.63 -11.78 9.90
CA SER A 65 -8.52 -12.87 9.47
C SER A 65 -7.77 -13.99 8.74
N LEU A 66 -6.45 -13.87 8.61
CA LEU A 66 -5.57 -14.82 7.93
C LEU A 66 -5.04 -15.83 8.96
N ASP A 67 -5.61 -17.03 8.95
CA ASP A 67 -5.25 -18.14 9.86
C ASP A 67 -4.29 -19.18 9.21
N SER A 68 -3.88 -19.01 7.95
CA SER A 68 -3.10 -20.03 7.22
C SER A 68 -1.80 -19.49 6.60
N GLU A 69 -0.69 -20.17 6.89
CA GLU A 69 0.67 -19.83 6.42
C GLU A 69 0.86 -19.92 4.89
N ASP A 70 -0.04 -20.60 4.17
CA ASP A 70 0.11 -20.90 2.73
C ASP A 70 -0.93 -20.22 1.81
N GLY A 71 -1.81 -19.35 2.33
CA GLY A 71 -2.93 -18.77 1.57
C GLY A 71 -2.66 -17.38 1.01
N GLU A 72 -2.95 -17.16 -0.28
CA GLU A 72 -3.20 -15.81 -0.80
C GLU A 72 -4.54 -15.28 -0.26
N THR A 73 -4.60 -14.01 0.11
CA THR A 73 -5.84 -13.37 0.56
C THR A 73 -6.23 -12.21 -0.35
N GLU A 74 -7.52 -12.17 -0.68
CA GLU A 74 -8.12 -11.09 -1.44
C GLU A 74 -8.30 -9.84 -0.57
N ILE A 75 -7.77 -8.72 -1.05
CA ILE A 75 -7.95 -7.40 -0.43
C ILE A 75 -8.71 -6.52 -1.41
N ASN A 76 -9.80 -5.94 -0.93
CA ASN A 76 -10.64 -5.03 -1.68
C ASN A 76 -10.38 -3.59 -1.21
N LEU A 77 -9.76 -2.78 -2.05
CA LEU A 77 -9.44 -1.37 -1.81
C LEU A 77 -10.37 -0.49 -2.63
N THR A 78 -10.65 0.73 -2.19
CA THR A 78 -11.14 1.75 -3.12
C THR A 78 -10.03 2.15 -4.10
N ASN A 79 -10.37 2.70 -5.28
CA ASN A 79 -9.37 3.25 -6.21
C ASN A 79 -8.41 4.23 -5.53
N GLN A 80 -8.94 5.09 -4.64
CA GLN A 80 -8.13 6.06 -3.91
C GLN A 80 -7.17 5.39 -2.92
N GLU A 81 -7.61 4.38 -2.17
CA GLU A 81 -6.75 3.62 -1.27
C GLU A 81 -5.65 2.86 -2.02
N GLY A 82 -6.00 2.22 -3.14
CA GLY A 82 -5.05 1.54 -4.02
C GLY A 82 -4.00 2.50 -4.58
N PHE A 83 -4.44 3.65 -5.11
CA PHE A 83 -3.55 4.70 -5.60
C PHE A 83 -2.60 5.20 -4.50
N MET A 84 -3.11 5.45 -3.29
CA MET A 84 -2.28 5.91 -2.18
C MET A 84 -1.23 4.87 -1.76
N LEU A 85 -1.56 3.57 -1.78
CA LEU A 85 -0.58 2.51 -1.53
C LEU A 85 0.46 2.40 -2.63
N GLN A 86 0.08 2.56 -3.91
CA GLN A 86 1.02 2.59 -5.03
C GLN A 86 2.02 3.76 -4.88
N GLN A 87 1.53 4.97 -4.63
CA GLN A 87 2.39 6.15 -4.47
C GLN A 87 3.32 6.02 -3.26
N PHE A 88 2.81 5.44 -2.17
CA PHE A 88 3.61 5.11 -1.00
C PHE A 88 4.77 4.16 -1.33
N LEU A 89 4.47 3.02 -1.96
CA LEU A 89 5.47 2.01 -2.33
C LEU A 89 6.49 2.56 -3.33
N LEU A 90 6.03 3.28 -4.35
CA LEU A 90 6.91 3.91 -5.33
C LEU A 90 7.87 4.92 -4.67
N GLY A 91 7.37 5.71 -3.71
CA GLY A 91 8.19 6.64 -2.94
C GLY A 91 9.25 5.94 -2.10
N TYR A 92 8.86 4.86 -1.42
CA TYR A 92 9.78 4.05 -0.60
C TYR A 92 10.86 3.36 -1.45
N LEU A 93 10.47 2.67 -2.52
CA LEU A 93 11.39 1.98 -3.43
C LEU A 93 12.41 2.94 -4.05
N LYS A 94 11.98 4.15 -4.45
CA LYS A 94 12.89 5.20 -4.93
C LYS A 94 13.85 5.69 -3.85
N GLN A 95 13.43 5.74 -2.58
CA GLN A 95 14.30 6.12 -1.48
C GLN A 95 15.36 5.05 -1.22
N VAL A 96 14.95 3.78 -1.12
CA VAL A 96 15.88 2.64 -0.93
C VAL A 96 16.89 2.53 -2.08
N ALA A 97 16.44 2.68 -3.33
CA ALA A 97 17.32 2.65 -4.49
C ALA A 97 18.38 3.77 -4.49
N ARG A 98 18.10 4.92 -3.86
CA ARG A 98 19.05 6.04 -3.73
C ARG A 98 20.05 5.83 -2.60
N GLU A 99 19.64 5.16 -1.52
CA GLU A 99 20.49 4.91 -0.36
C GLU A 99 21.49 3.75 -0.59
N GLN A 100 21.39 3.06 -1.73
CA GLN A 100 22.07 1.81 -2.10
C GLN A 100 21.83 0.70 -1.08
N PRO A 101 21.16 -0.42 -1.45
CA PRO A 101 20.94 -1.52 -0.52
C PRO A 101 22.30 -2.05 -0.05
N SER A 102 22.49 -2.06 1.27
CA SER A 102 23.79 -2.38 1.89
C SER A 102 23.92 -3.85 2.30
N GLY A 103 22.86 -4.66 2.12
CA GLY A 103 22.84 -6.10 2.42
C GLY A 103 21.81 -6.90 1.60
N GLU A 104 21.94 -8.23 1.62
CA GLU A 104 21.05 -9.17 0.89
C GLU A 104 19.59 -9.10 1.37
N ASP A 105 19.36 -8.87 2.66
CA ASP A 105 18.01 -8.73 3.22
C ASP A 105 17.25 -7.51 2.66
N ASP A 106 17.96 -6.41 2.37
CA ASP A 106 17.38 -5.21 1.75
C ASP A 106 16.95 -5.49 0.30
N LEU A 107 17.68 -6.35 -0.41
CA LEU A 107 17.35 -6.77 -1.77
C LEU A 107 16.09 -7.65 -1.80
N ILE A 108 15.95 -8.59 -0.87
CA ILE A 108 14.77 -9.45 -0.75
C ILE A 108 13.54 -8.61 -0.41
N ASN A 109 13.64 -7.71 0.57
CA ASN A 109 12.54 -6.83 0.96
C ASN A 109 12.12 -5.89 -0.19
N THR A 110 13.09 -5.37 -0.95
CA THR A 110 12.83 -4.53 -2.12
C THR A 110 12.08 -5.32 -3.20
N ALA A 111 12.51 -6.53 -3.54
CA ALA A 111 11.85 -7.37 -4.54
C ALA A 111 10.41 -7.74 -4.15
N ILE A 112 10.15 -8.01 -2.86
CA ILE A 112 8.80 -8.25 -2.35
C ILE A 112 7.93 -7.00 -2.54
N LEU A 113 8.42 -5.82 -2.15
CA LEU A 113 7.68 -4.57 -2.26
C LEU A 113 7.44 -4.15 -3.71
N GLU A 114 8.38 -4.43 -4.62
CA GLU A 114 8.21 -4.28 -6.07
C GLU A 114 7.10 -5.21 -6.58
N GLY A 115 7.09 -6.48 -6.15
CA GLY A 115 6.03 -7.43 -6.48
C GLY A 115 4.65 -6.95 -6.02
N ILE A 116 4.55 -6.39 -4.81
CA ILE A 116 3.30 -5.82 -4.29
C ILE A 116 2.86 -4.59 -5.11
N HIS A 117 3.81 -3.71 -5.47
CA HIS A 117 3.54 -2.54 -6.30
C HIS A 117 3.00 -2.95 -7.69
N ASP A 118 3.58 -3.98 -8.29
CA ASP A 118 3.11 -4.58 -9.54
C ASP A 118 1.70 -5.15 -9.43
N LYS A 119 1.39 -5.87 -8.35
CA LYS A 119 0.04 -6.39 -8.08
C LYS A 119 -1.00 -5.27 -7.90
N LEU A 120 -0.61 -4.15 -7.28
CA LEU A 120 -1.46 -2.97 -7.15
C LEU A 120 -1.75 -2.31 -8.51
N ILE A 121 -0.78 -2.25 -9.42
CA ILE A 121 -0.97 -1.72 -10.78
C ILE A 121 -1.86 -2.66 -11.61
N LYS A 122 -1.61 -3.97 -11.52
CA LYS A 122 -2.34 -5.01 -12.25
C LYS A 122 -3.70 -5.35 -11.62
N GLY A 123 -4.00 -4.79 -10.45
CA GLY A 123 -5.21 -5.05 -9.68
C GLY A 123 -6.47 -4.83 -10.53
N VAL A 124 -7.41 -5.76 -10.44
CA VAL A 124 -8.63 -5.73 -11.26
C VAL A 124 -9.56 -4.66 -10.70
N THR A 125 -9.99 -3.72 -11.55
CA THR A 125 -11.07 -2.78 -11.20
C THR A 125 -12.40 -3.53 -11.15
N VAL A 126 -13.07 -3.44 -10.00
CA VAL A 126 -14.37 -4.08 -9.73
C VAL A 126 -15.43 -2.99 -9.63
N TYR A 127 -16.45 -3.08 -10.49
CA TYR A 127 -17.66 -2.26 -10.44
C TYR A 127 -18.68 -2.89 -9.48
N VAL A 128 -19.20 -2.12 -8.50
CA VAL A 128 -20.08 -2.63 -7.41
C VAL A 128 -21.48 -2.03 -7.50
#